data_AF-A0A0M0WXC0-F1
#
_entry.id   AF-A0A0M0WXC0-F1
#
_cell.length_a   1.000
_cell.length_b   1.000
_cell.length_c   1.000
_cell.angle_alpha   90.00
_cell.angle_beta   90.00
_cell.angle_gamma   90.00
#
_symmetry.space_group_name_H-M   'P 1'
#
loop_
_entity.id
_entity.type
_entity.pdbx_description
1 polymer ?
#
loop_
_entity_poly.entity_id
_entity_poly.type
_entity_poly.pdbx_seq_one_letter_code
_entity_poly.pdbx_strand_id
1 'polypeptide(L)'
;MKVKKISLVVVLILAGFITNDVVVHADDHEEHEDKKHEKYKDYKDYKDDDDEYENDEKYYNDDEKEGETYYFQDAVSAKGTWNIWTRTVATDKEVLPFTSSQKVTFKVEGTNKELSFFVIPKDGEFFVPGKAVAEVLGAKATFYKASKILEIQNEANELIYRAGTNVVYDNNVKTPSPAQVFYMNEELYVPISTITNGLGYIAEWQENNQTFVCQPITN
;
A
#
# COMPACT_ATOMS: atom_id res chain seq x y z
N MET A 1 24.25 -31.81 -66.44
CA MET A 1 23.53 -30.86 -65.56
C MET A 1 22.06 -31.23 -65.60
N LYS A 2 21.54 -32.10 -64.72
CA LYS A 2 21.04 -31.85 -63.35
C LYS A 2 20.10 -30.64 -63.24
N VAL A 3 18.80 -30.89 -63.43
CA VAL A 3 17.71 -30.17 -62.76
C VAL A 3 16.89 -31.23 -62.02
N LYS A 4 16.98 -31.22 -60.68
CA LYS A 4 16.21 -32.12 -59.81
C LYS A 4 14.93 -31.43 -59.37
N LYS A 5 13.87 -32.23 -59.36
CA LYS A 5 12.47 -31.93 -59.10
C LYS A 5 12.26 -31.40 -57.69
N ILE A 6 11.44 -30.36 -57.57
CA ILE A 6 10.88 -29.82 -56.32
C ILE A 6 9.88 -30.86 -55.79
N SER A 7 10.04 -31.28 -54.54
CA SER A 7 9.12 -32.19 -53.85
C SER A 7 8.52 -31.46 -52.66
N LEU A 8 7.20 -31.35 -52.68
CA LEU A 8 6.32 -30.79 -51.65
C LEU A 8 5.77 -31.97 -50.85
N VAL A 9 6.01 -32.02 -49.54
CA VAL A 9 5.15 -32.74 -48.59
C VAL A 9 5.15 -31.98 -47.26
N VAL A 10 4.00 -31.36 -46.99
CA VAL A 10 3.54 -30.83 -45.70
C VAL A 10 2.93 -31.99 -44.90
N VAL A 11 2.79 -31.81 -43.59
CA VAL A 11 1.96 -32.57 -42.62
C VAL A 11 2.73 -33.62 -41.80
N LEU A 12 3.02 -33.29 -40.52
CA LEU A 12 2.82 -34.12 -39.31
C LEU A 12 3.70 -33.61 -38.15
N ILE A 13 3.24 -32.62 -37.38
CA ILE A 13 3.59 -32.51 -35.95
C ILE A 13 2.30 -32.11 -35.19
N LEU A 14 1.52 -33.14 -34.87
CA LEU A 14 0.38 -33.09 -33.96
C LEU A 14 0.50 -34.32 -33.05
N ALA A 15 1.18 -34.15 -31.93
CA ALA A 15 1.20 -34.99 -30.74
C ALA A 15 1.95 -34.14 -29.69
N GLY A 16 1.39 -33.70 -28.58
CA GLY A 16 0.36 -34.28 -27.73
C GLY A 16 0.92 -34.15 -26.32
N PHE A 17 0.62 -33.05 -25.62
CA PHE A 17 0.86 -32.96 -24.18
C PHE A 17 -0.48 -33.14 -23.48
N ILE A 18 -0.52 -34.22 -22.73
CA ILE A 18 -1.65 -34.81 -22.04
C ILE A 18 -1.82 -34.06 -20.72
N THR A 19 -3.07 -33.74 -20.39
CA THR A 19 -3.54 -33.19 -19.12
C THR A 19 -3.30 -34.17 -17.97
N ASN A 20 -2.70 -33.71 -16.88
CA ASN A 20 -2.77 -34.39 -15.58
C ASN A 20 -3.73 -33.61 -14.69
N ASP A 21 -4.93 -34.14 -14.49
CA ASP A 21 -5.68 -33.94 -13.26
C ASP A 21 -6.29 -35.28 -12.87
N VAL A 22 -5.61 -35.95 -11.94
CA VAL A 22 -6.12 -37.10 -11.22
C VAL A 22 -7.00 -36.53 -10.11
N VAL A 23 -8.31 -36.64 -10.29
CA VAL A 23 -9.28 -36.44 -9.19
C VAL A 23 -9.34 -37.75 -8.40
N VAL A 24 -8.80 -37.75 -7.20
CA VAL A 24 -8.93 -38.85 -6.23
C VAL A 24 -10.19 -38.60 -5.41
N HIS A 25 -11.13 -39.55 -5.41
CA HIS A 25 -12.20 -39.67 -4.42
C HIS A 25 -11.86 -40.82 -3.47
N ALA A 26 -12.07 -40.60 -2.18
CA ALA A 26 -12.11 -41.66 -1.17
C ALA A 26 -13.29 -41.37 -0.23
N ASP A 27 -14.22 -42.32 -0.18
CA ASP A 27 -15.39 -42.36 0.70
C ASP A 27 -15.05 -42.93 2.09
N ASP A 28 -15.91 -42.54 3.05
CA ASP A 28 -16.43 -43.30 4.19
C ASP A 28 -15.83 -43.25 5.63
N HIS A 29 -16.74 -42.81 6.52
CA HIS A 29 -17.07 -43.25 7.90
C HIS A 29 -16.11 -42.96 9.09
N GLU A 30 -16.58 -42.20 10.10
CA GLU A 30 -17.05 -42.71 11.41
C GLU A 30 -17.50 -41.61 12.40
N GLU A 31 -18.45 -41.99 13.25
CA GLU A 31 -19.13 -41.25 14.33
C GLU A 31 -18.19 -40.67 15.41
N HIS A 32 -18.64 -39.61 16.11
CA HIS A 32 -18.72 -39.62 17.57
C HIS A 32 -19.53 -38.43 18.13
N GLU A 33 -20.30 -38.78 19.17
CA GLU A 33 -21.21 -38.03 20.02
C GLU A 33 -20.59 -36.78 20.69
N ASP A 34 -21.38 -35.74 20.95
CA ASP A 34 -21.77 -35.39 22.33
C ASP A 34 -22.61 -34.10 22.50
N LYS A 35 -23.60 -34.24 23.39
CA LYS A 35 -24.09 -33.28 24.41
C LYS A 35 -25.12 -32.17 24.05
N LYS A 36 -26.34 -32.52 24.45
CA LYS A 36 -27.50 -31.69 24.85
C LYS A 36 -27.12 -30.51 25.75
N HIS A 37 -27.74 -29.35 25.53
CA HIS A 37 -28.26 -28.49 26.60
C HIS A 37 -29.55 -27.77 26.16
N GLU A 38 -30.36 -27.46 27.15
CA GLU A 38 -31.82 -27.37 27.14
C GLU A 38 -32.41 -26.09 26.53
N LYS A 39 -33.52 -26.26 25.82
CA LYS A 39 -34.36 -25.21 25.25
C LYS A 39 -35.57 -25.01 26.17
N TYR A 40 -35.63 -23.88 26.88
CA TYR A 40 -36.88 -23.43 27.50
C TYR A 40 -37.77 -22.77 26.44
N LYS A 41 -39.03 -23.19 26.46
CA LYS A 41 -40.16 -22.69 25.67
C LYS A 41 -40.62 -21.35 26.26
N ASP A 42 -41.03 -20.38 25.43
CA ASP A 42 -42.44 -20.00 25.41
C ASP A 42 -42.82 -19.24 24.13
N TYR A 43 -44.08 -19.42 23.74
CA TYR A 43 -44.73 -19.03 22.51
C TYR A 43 -45.00 -17.52 22.41
N LYS A 44 -44.94 -16.94 21.20
CA LYS A 44 -46.11 -16.31 20.57
C LYS A 44 -46.07 -16.43 19.05
N ASP A 45 -47.21 -16.90 18.59
CA ASP A 45 -47.68 -17.21 17.25
C ASP A 45 -48.22 -15.94 16.60
N TYR A 46 -47.72 -15.57 15.42
CA TYR A 46 -48.48 -14.83 14.40
C TYR A 46 -48.00 -15.30 13.03
N LYS A 47 -48.96 -15.83 12.27
CA LYS A 47 -48.86 -16.22 10.87
C LYS A 47 -49.21 -15.06 9.94
N ASP A 48 -48.77 -15.22 8.69
CA ASP A 48 -49.24 -14.60 7.44
C ASP A 48 -48.78 -13.13 7.28
N ASP A 49 -48.20 -12.66 6.17
CA ASP A 49 -48.24 -13.04 4.76
C ASP A 49 -46.92 -12.67 4.04
N ASP A 50 -46.72 -13.25 2.85
CA ASP A 50 -45.73 -12.90 1.84
C ASP A 50 -45.65 -11.39 1.58
N ASP A 51 -44.43 -10.84 1.37
CA ASP A 51 -44.12 -9.86 0.31
C ASP A 51 -42.62 -9.48 0.31
N GLU A 52 -42.01 -9.61 -0.87
CA GLU A 52 -40.83 -8.92 -1.43
C GLU A 52 -39.62 -8.58 -0.51
N TYR A 53 -38.50 -9.29 -0.69
CA TYR A 53 -37.18 -8.82 -0.24
C TYR A 53 -36.69 -7.66 -1.12
N GLU A 54 -37.13 -6.46 -0.77
CA GLU A 54 -36.42 -5.23 -1.10
C GLU A 54 -35.07 -5.17 -0.36
N ASN A 55 -34.14 -4.51 -1.04
CA ASN A 55 -32.73 -4.31 -0.75
C ASN A 55 -32.50 -3.62 0.61
N ASP A 56 -32.11 -4.38 1.64
CA ASP A 56 -31.82 -3.84 2.97
C ASP A 56 -30.31 -3.61 3.16
N GLU A 57 -29.91 -2.36 2.93
CA GLU A 57 -28.60 -1.80 3.28
C GLU A 57 -28.37 -1.90 4.79
N LYS A 58 -27.58 -2.90 5.23
CA LYS A 58 -27.10 -2.94 6.60
C LYS A 58 -25.89 -2.03 6.77
N TYR A 59 -26.16 -0.90 7.40
CA TYR A 59 -25.21 0.05 7.94
C TYR A 59 -24.27 -0.68 8.89
N TYR A 60 -22.98 -0.74 8.54
CA TYR A 60 -21.94 -1.03 9.51
C TYR A 60 -21.82 0.20 10.41
N ASN A 61 -22.10 0.03 11.70
CA ASN A 61 -21.71 0.98 12.73
C ASN A 61 -20.20 1.12 12.67
N ASP A 62 -19.74 2.23 12.12
CA ASP A 62 -18.37 2.67 12.17
C ASP A 62 -18.15 3.28 13.56
N ASP A 63 -17.75 2.44 14.51
CA ASP A 63 -17.13 2.93 15.75
C ASP A 63 -15.75 3.48 15.37
N GLU A 64 -15.74 4.67 14.77
CA GLU A 64 -14.57 5.51 14.55
C GLU A 64 -13.92 5.75 15.91
N LYS A 65 -12.95 4.92 16.26
CA LYS A 65 -11.93 5.34 17.22
C LYS A 65 -11.19 6.49 16.56
N GLU A 66 -11.45 7.70 17.05
CA GLU A 66 -10.70 8.92 16.74
C GLU A 66 -9.20 8.63 16.88
N GLY A 67 -8.57 8.30 15.75
CA GLY A 67 -7.13 8.33 15.63
C GLY A 67 -6.71 9.78 15.71
N GLU A 68 -5.72 10.07 16.56
CA GLU A 68 -5.16 11.41 16.76
C GLU A 68 -4.84 12.06 15.40
N THR A 69 -5.72 12.96 14.95
CA THR A 69 -5.53 13.70 13.71
C THR A 69 -4.52 14.80 13.98
N TYR A 70 -3.29 14.61 13.49
CA TYR A 70 -2.25 15.64 13.51
C TYR A 70 -2.68 16.81 12.62
N TYR A 71 -3.35 17.79 13.21
CA TYR A 71 -3.61 19.08 12.57
C TYR A 71 -2.27 19.82 12.47
N PHE A 72 -1.72 19.92 11.26
CA PHE A 72 -0.63 20.85 10.97
C PHE A 72 -1.14 22.27 11.23
N GLN A 73 -0.78 22.84 12.38
CA GLN A 73 -1.15 24.20 12.74
C GLN A 73 -0.34 25.17 11.86
N ASP A 74 -1.07 25.99 11.09
CA ASP A 74 -0.64 27.06 10.17
C ASP A 74 0.82 27.54 10.29
N ALA A 75 1.75 26.77 9.74
CA ALA A 75 3.04 27.24 9.29
C ALA A 75 3.15 26.96 7.79
N VAL A 76 2.24 27.55 7.03
CA VAL A 76 2.30 27.56 5.56
C VAL A 76 3.48 28.45 5.17
N SER A 77 4.67 27.85 5.14
CA SER A 77 5.80 28.38 4.40
C SER A 77 5.32 28.60 2.97
N ALA A 78 5.51 29.82 2.45
CA ALA A 78 5.02 30.26 1.14
C ALA A 78 5.73 29.56 -0.06
N LYS A 79 6.19 28.31 0.11
CA LYS A 79 6.86 27.47 -0.89
C LYS A 79 6.45 26.00 -0.76
N GLY A 80 5.21 25.71 -1.18
CA GLY A 80 4.76 24.38 -1.64
C GLY A 80 4.22 23.44 -0.56
N THR A 81 3.15 22.72 -0.88
CA THR A 81 2.50 21.69 -0.04
C THR A 81 2.88 20.25 -0.40
N TRP A 82 3.77 20.05 -1.39
CA TRP A 82 4.26 18.73 -1.83
C TRP A 82 4.87 17.87 -0.72
N ASN A 83 5.27 18.48 0.40
CA ASN A 83 5.83 17.81 1.57
C ASN A 83 4.81 17.54 2.69
N ILE A 84 3.54 17.90 2.48
CA ILE A 84 2.44 17.72 3.43
C ILE A 84 1.52 16.61 2.94
N TRP A 85 1.26 15.63 3.79
CA TRP A 85 0.28 14.58 3.53
C TRP A 85 -1.07 14.95 4.16
N THR A 86 -1.97 15.48 3.35
CA THR A 86 -3.29 15.98 3.80
C THR A 86 -4.30 14.87 4.14
N ARG A 87 -3.96 13.60 3.90
CA ARG A 87 -4.85 12.42 4.09
C ARG A 87 -6.18 12.52 3.32
N THR A 88 -6.26 13.44 2.37
CA THR A 88 -7.40 13.66 1.48
C THR A 88 -6.93 13.51 0.04
N VAL A 89 -7.87 13.24 -0.87
CA VAL A 89 -7.55 13.20 -2.30
C VAL A 89 -7.30 14.63 -2.76
N ALA A 90 -6.03 15.00 -2.94
CA ALA A 90 -5.67 16.29 -3.51
C ALA A 90 -6.05 16.33 -5.00
N THR A 91 -6.72 17.40 -5.42
CA THR A 91 -7.17 17.58 -6.81
C THR A 91 -6.09 18.23 -7.67
N ASP A 92 -5.23 19.04 -7.08
CA ASP A 92 -4.22 19.83 -7.78
C ASP A 92 -2.80 19.35 -7.45
N LYS A 93 -2.01 19.06 -8.50
CA LYS A 93 -0.60 18.70 -8.39
C LYS A 93 0.26 19.96 -8.44
N GLU A 94 1.11 20.15 -7.44
CA GLU A 94 1.97 21.33 -7.36
C GLU A 94 3.30 21.19 -8.13
N VAL A 95 4.00 22.32 -8.28
CA VAL A 95 5.30 22.40 -8.95
C VAL A 95 6.40 21.93 -7.99
N LEU A 96 7.05 20.83 -8.34
CA LEU A 96 8.19 20.31 -7.59
C LEU A 96 9.42 21.22 -7.71
N PRO A 97 10.25 21.33 -6.64
CA PRO A 97 11.53 22.03 -6.67
C PRO A 97 12.47 21.58 -7.81
N PHE A 98 12.36 20.32 -8.25
CA PHE A 98 13.09 19.78 -9.39
C PHE A 98 12.27 18.67 -10.06
N THR A 99 12.51 18.43 -11.35
CA THR A 99 11.71 17.49 -12.17
C THR A 99 12.52 16.35 -12.78
N SER A 100 13.85 16.42 -12.73
CA SER A 100 14.73 15.32 -13.14
C SER A 100 15.11 14.44 -11.95
N SER A 101 15.14 13.13 -12.16
CA SER A 101 15.66 12.21 -11.15
C SER A 101 17.12 12.51 -10.86
N GLN A 102 17.46 12.62 -9.57
CA GLN A 102 18.81 12.93 -9.13
C GLN A 102 19.12 12.28 -7.79
N LYS A 103 20.42 12.10 -7.51
CA LYS A 103 20.88 11.68 -6.20
C LYS A 103 20.84 12.87 -5.25
N VAL A 104 20.22 12.70 -4.09
CA VAL A 104 20.11 13.74 -3.06
C VAL A 104 20.69 13.24 -1.75
N THR A 105 20.92 14.15 -0.83
CA THR A 105 21.17 13.82 0.58
C THR A 105 19.88 14.00 1.38
N PHE A 106 19.60 13.09 2.29
CA PHE A 106 18.50 13.16 3.24
C PHE A 106 19.10 13.20 4.64
N LYS A 107 18.74 14.22 5.43
CA LYS A 107 19.25 14.44 6.78
C LYS A 107 18.10 14.52 7.77
N VAL A 108 18.28 13.93 8.94
CA VAL A 108 17.31 14.04 10.04
C VAL A 108 17.80 15.09 11.02
N GLU A 109 17.05 16.19 11.15
CA GLU A 109 17.39 17.32 12.01
C GLU A 109 17.55 16.88 13.47
N GLY A 110 18.51 17.48 14.17
CA GLY A 110 18.84 17.11 15.55
C GLY A 110 19.62 15.80 15.70
N THR A 111 19.99 15.14 14.59
CA THR A 111 20.80 13.91 14.61
C THR A 111 21.97 13.97 13.62
N ASN A 112 22.90 13.03 13.73
CA ASN A 112 23.95 12.80 12.73
C ASN A 112 23.56 11.77 11.67
N LYS A 113 22.26 11.43 11.56
CA LYS A 113 21.79 10.45 10.58
C LYS A 113 21.61 11.11 9.23
N GLU A 114 22.26 10.54 8.23
CA GLU A 114 22.10 10.94 6.83
C GLU A 114 22.06 9.71 5.92
N LEU A 115 21.40 9.87 4.78
CA LEU A 115 21.27 8.84 3.76
C LEU A 115 21.33 9.51 2.38
N SER A 116 22.04 8.92 1.42
CA SER A 116 22.00 9.36 0.03
C SER A 116 21.27 8.35 -0.84
N PHE A 117 20.30 8.82 -1.62
CA PHE A 117 19.52 7.99 -2.53
C PHE A 117 19.08 8.77 -3.77
N PHE A 118 18.60 8.04 -4.78
CA PHE A 118 17.94 8.64 -5.94
C PHE A 118 16.49 8.99 -5.60
N VAL A 119 16.11 10.23 -5.89
CA VAL A 119 14.73 10.70 -5.86
C VAL A 119 14.16 10.67 -7.26
N ILE A 120 12.90 10.26 -7.38
CA ILE A 120 12.16 10.24 -8.64
C ILE A 120 10.99 11.22 -8.53
N PRO A 121 11.09 12.40 -9.15
CA PRO A 121 9.96 13.30 -9.33
C PRO A 121 8.95 12.65 -10.28
N LYS A 122 7.72 12.42 -9.83
CA LYS A 122 6.65 11.85 -10.66
C LYS A 122 5.30 12.26 -10.08
N ASP A 123 4.32 12.52 -10.95
CA ASP A 123 2.94 12.79 -10.52
C ASP A 123 2.77 13.93 -9.50
N GLY A 124 3.67 14.93 -9.51
CA GLY A 124 3.64 16.04 -8.55
C GLY A 124 4.25 15.71 -7.18
N GLU A 125 4.84 14.52 -7.03
CA GLU A 125 5.43 14.01 -5.80
C GLU A 125 6.92 13.64 -5.98
N PHE A 126 7.66 13.65 -4.88
CA PHE A 126 8.97 13.03 -4.82
C PHE A 126 8.88 11.62 -4.27
N PHE A 127 9.31 10.65 -5.08
CA PHE A 127 9.36 9.26 -4.67
C PHE A 127 10.75 8.88 -4.16
N VAL A 128 10.75 8.16 -3.03
CA VAL A 128 11.95 7.79 -2.27
C VAL A 128 11.94 6.29 -1.94
N PRO A 129 13.12 5.66 -1.73
CA PRO A 129 13.18 4.26 -1.32
C PRO A 129 12.62 4.10 0.11
N GLY A 130 11.37 3.62 0.21
CA GLY A 130 10.59 3.70 1.44
C GLY A 130 11.25 2.99 2.61
N LYS A 131 11.83 1.81 2.39
CA LYS A 131 12.51 1.05 3.44
C LYS A 131 13.69 1.83 4.04
N ALA A 132 14.59 2.32 3.18
CA ALA A 132 15.80 3.02 3.63
C ALA A 132 15.47 4.36 4.32
N VAL A 133 14.46 5.08 3.82
CA VAL A 133 13.98 6.31 4.45
C VAL A 133 13.33 6.04 5.81
N ALA A 134 12.53 4.99 5.95
CA ALA A 134 11.97 4.60 7.25
C ALA A 134 13.07 4.25 8.27
N GLU A 135 14.06 3.46 7.85
CA GLU A 135 15.16 3.03 8.72
C GLU A 135 16.02 4.21 9.20
N VAL A 136 16.33 5.19 8.34
CA VAL A 136 17.08 6.38 8.77
C VAL A 136 16.27 7.25 9.74
N LEU A 137 14.95 7.30 9.60
CA LEU A 137 14.03 7.94 10.54
C LEU A 137 13.85 7.16 11.85
N GLY A 138 14.47 5.98 11.98
CA GLY A 138 14.45 5.18 13.20
C GLY A 138 13.30 4.19 13.30
N ALA A 139 12.53 3.98 12.23
CA ALA A 139 11.51 2.94 12.17
C ALA A 139 12.11 1.60 11.74
N LYS A 140 11.47 0.49 12.15
CA LYS A 140 11.70 -0.84 11.59
C LYS A 140 10.92 -0.94 10.28
N ALA A 141 11.54 -1.47 9.23
CA ALA A 141 10.89 -1.62 7.93
C ALA A 141 11.07 -3.03 7.35
N THR A 142 9.96 -3.69 7.02
CA THR A 142 9.91 -5.04 6.46
C THR A 142 9.27 -5.01 5.08
N PHE A 143 10.01 -5.46 4.05
CA PHE A 143 9.48 -5.59 2.69
C PHE A 143 9.16 -7.06 2.38
N TYR A 144 7.88 -7.34 2.12
CA TYR A 144 7.37 -8.64 1.74
C TYR A 144 7.40 -8.78 0.21
N LYS A 145 8.48 -9.38 -0.32
CA LYS A 145 8.75 -9.46 -1.77
C LYS A 145 7.62 -10.10 -2.59
N ALA A 146 6.98 -11.17 -2.06
CA ALA A 146 5.92 -11.89 -2.77
C ALA A 146 4.65 -11.05 -2.95
N SER A 147 4.25 -10.31 -1.92
CA SER A 147 3.03 -9.47 -1.92
C SER A 147 3.30 -8.03 -2.34
N LYS A 148 4.58 -7.63 -2.43
CA LYS A 148 5.05 -6.25 -2.69
C LYS A 148 4.47 -5.25 -1.68
N ILE A 149 4.51 -5.65 -0.41
CA ILE A 149 4.06 -4.86 0.73
C ILE A 149 5.27 -4.37 1.50
N LEU A 150 5.29 -3.09 1.85
CA LEU A 150 6.24 -2.50 2.79
C LEU A 150 5.48 -2.15 4.06
N GLU A 151 5.88 -2.78 5.16
CA GLU A 151 5.39 -2.51 6.51
C GLU A 151 6.47 -1.74 7.27
N ILE A 152 6.09 -0.63 7.88
CA ILE A 152 6.97 0.26 8.64
C ILE A 152 6.35 0.47 10.02
N GLN A 153 7.16 0.35 11.07
CA GLN A 153 6.70 0.50 12.44
C GLN A 153 7.75 1.26 13.28
N ASN A 154 7.31 2.27 14.02
CA ASN A 154 8.06 2.85 15.13
C ASN A 154 7.24 2.78 16.43
N GLU A 155 7.69 3.42 17.51
CA GLU A 155 7.03 3.33 18.82
C GLU A 155 5.57 3.86 18.82
N ALA A 156 5.24 4.77 17.90
CA ALA A 156 3.96 5.47 17.88
C ALA A 156 3.11 5.20 16.63
N ASN A 157 3.73 4.81 15.51
CA ASN A 157 3.09 4.78 14.20
C ASN A 157 3.40 3.49 13.43
N GLU A 158 2.40 3.01 12.70
CA GLU A 158 2.46 1.93 11.73
C GLU A 158 2.03 2.45 10.35
N LEU A 159 2.85 2.20 9.33
CA LEU A 159 2.52 2.52 7.94
C LEU A 159 2.65 1.27 7.08
N ILE A 160 1.61 0.94 6.32
CA ILE A 160 1.61 -0.20 5.38
C ILE A 160 1.32 0.29 3.96
N TYR A 161 2.26 0.03 3.07
CA TYR A 161 2.20 0.37 1.65
C TYR A 161 2.08 -0.88 0.80
N ARG A 162 1.29 -0.82 -0.27
CA ARG A 162 1.23 -1.86 -1.30
C ARG A 162 1.52 -1.29 -2.68
N ALA A 163 2.42 -1.95 -3.42
CA ALA A 163 2.72 -1.56 -4.80
C ALA A 163 1.45 -1.50 -5.66
N GLY A 164 1.37 -0.49 -6.53
CA GLY A 164 0.25 -0.31 -7.45
C GLY A 164 -1.00 0.30 -6.80
N THR A 165 -0.90 0.82 -5.57
CA THR A 165 -2.02 1.48 -4.89
C THR A 165 -1.68 2.92 -4.52
N ASN A 166 -2.69 3.78 -4.48
CA ASN A 166 -2.66 5.12 -3.89
C ASN A 166 -3.25 5.09 -2.48
N VAL A 167 -2.96 4.03 -1.73
CA VAL A 167 -3.49 3.79 -0.39
C VAL A 167 -2.34 3.44 0.54
N VAL A 168 -2.36 4.03 1.72
CA VAL A 168 -1.53 3.68 2.87
C VAL A 168 -2.46 3.27 3.99
N TYR A 169 -2.09 2.26 4.76
CA TYR A 169 -2.71 2.07 6.08
C TYR A 169 -1.87 2.83 7.11
N ASP A 170 -2.45 3.84 7.74
CA ASP A 170 -1.87 4.66 8.81
C ASP A 170 -2.50 4.20 10.13
N ASN A 171 -1.76 3.48 10.96
CA ASN A 171 -2.28 2.88 12.20
C ASN A 171 -3.58 2.07 11.97
N ASN A 172 -3.56 1.18 10.97
CA ASN A 172 -4.69 0.37 10.50
C ASN A 172 -5.87 1.14 9.85
N VAL A 173 -5.79 2.47 9.74
CA VAL A 173 -6.78 3.28 9.02
C VAL A 173 -6.38 3.39 7.55
N LYS A 174 -7.32 3.07 6.65
CA LYS A 174 -7.10 3.18 5.21
C LYS A 174 -7.09 4.65 4.78
N THR A 175 -5.92 5.16 4.42
CA THR A 175 -5.70 6.59 4.14
C THR A 175 -5.22 6.82 2.70
N PRO A 176 -5.78 7.80 1.97
CA PRO A 176 -5.32 8.15 0.63
C PRO A 176 -3.85 8.57 0.60
N SER A 177 -3.06 8.04 -0.33
CA SER A 177 -1.72 8.52 -0.70
C SER A 177 -1.83 9.48 -1.90
N PRO A 178 -1.06 10.57 -1.96
CA PRO A 178 -1.16 11.57 -3.03
C PRO A 178 -0.77 11.00 -4.41
N ALA A 179 0.00 9.92 -4.44
CA ALA A 179 0.34 9.21 -5.67
C ALA A 179 0.45 7.70 -5.46
N GLN A 180 0.37 6.97 -6.59
CA GLN A 180 0.49 5.51 -6.60
C GLN A 180 1.92 5.08 -6.30
N VAL A 181 2.07 4.26 -5.27
CA VAL A 181 3.32 3.64 -4.85
C VAL A 181 3.76 2.62 -5.90
N PHE A 182 5.04 2.56 -6.24
CA PHE A 182 5.55 1.63 -7.27
C PHE A 182 6.78 0.85 -6.82
N TYR A 183 6.94 -0.34 -7.38
CA TYR A 183 8.07 -1.21 -7.12
C TYR A 183 9.09 -1.10 -8.26
N MET A 184 10.35 -0.82 -7.91
CA MET A 184 11.45 -0.67 -8.86
C MET A 184 12.76 -1.07 -8.17
N ASN A 185 13.66 -1.76 -8.90
CA ASN A 185 14.98 -2.14 -8.39
C ASN A 185 14.96 -2.84 -7.02
N GLU A 186 14.01 -3.75 -6.83
CA GLU A 186 13.82 -4.49 -5.58
C GLU A 186 13.35 -3.68 -4.37
N GLU A 187 12.96 -2.42 -4.58
CA GLU A 187 12.49 -1.51 -3.53
C GLU A 187 11.11 -0.95 -3.86
N LEU A 188 10.38 -0.60 -2.80
CA LEU A 188 9.11 0.11 -2.92
C LEU A 188 9.38 1.62 -2.80
N TYR A 189 9.02 2.35 -3.84
CA TYR A 189 9.13 3.80 -3.92
C TYR A 189 7.80 4.44 -3.49
N VAL A 190 7.88 5.24 -2.44
CA VAL A 190 6.73 5.88 -1.78
C VAL A 190 6.87 7.40 -1.84
N PRO A 191 5.79 8.18 -1.80
CA PRO A 191 5.88 9.64 -1.71
C PRO A 191 6.57 10.07 -0.40
N ILE A 192 7.54 10.98 -0.51
CA ILE A 192 8.32 11.47 0.64
C ILE A 192 7.41 12.10 1.71
N SER A 193 6.36 12.80 1.30
CA SER A 193 5.35 13.41 2.17
C SER A 193 4.69 12.35 3.06
N THR A 194 4.17 11.27 2.47
CA THR A 194 3.48 10.21 3.22
C THR A 194 4.37 9.55 4.27
N ILE A 195 5.59 9.14 3.89
CA ILE A 195 6.47 8.40 4.79
C ILE A 195 7.05 9.29 5.89
N THR A 196 7.42 10.53 5.58
CA THR A 196 7.97 11.44 6.58
C THR A 196 6.89 11.90 7.55
N ASN A 197 5.74 12.34 7.04
CA ASN A 197 4.64 12.85 7.86
C ASN A 197 4.04 11.73 8.73
N GLY A 198 3.84 10.54 8.17
CA GLY A 198 3.35 9.38 8.92
C GLY A 198 4.33 8.91 10.01
N LEU A 199 5.61 9.27 9.92
CA LEU A 199 6.61 9.00 10.96
C LEU A 199 6.85 10.21 11.89
N GLY A 200 6.07 11.29 11.75
CA GLY A 200 6.18 12.48 12.62
C GLY A 200 7.20 13.53 12.15
N TYR A 201 7.52 13.58 10.86
CA TYR A 201 8.48 14.51 10.28
C TYR A 201 7.92 15.27 9.06
N ILE A 202 8.45 16.47 8.79
CA ILE A 202 8.28 17.18 7.52
C ILE A 202 9.61 17.21 6.79
N ALA A 203 9.62 16.85 5.52
CA ALA A 203 10.80 17.01 4.66
C ALA A 203 10.80 18.40 4.01
N GLU A 204 11.89 19.16 4.20
CA GLU A 204 12.12 20.42 3.52
C GLU A 204 13.26 20.30 2.51
N TRP A 205 13.12 20.95 1.35
CA TRP A 205 14.15 20.97 0.33
C TRP A 205 15.10 22.17 0.49
N GLN A 206 16.40 21.89 0.57
CA GLN A 206 17.47 22.89 0.58
C GLN A 206 18.24 22.85 -0.74
N GLU A 207 17.89 23.76 -1.65
CA GLU A 207 18.46 23.88 -3.01
C GLU A 207 19.98 23.97 -3.01
N ASN A 208 20.56 24.82 -2.14
CA ASN A 208 22.00 25.10 -2.11
C ASN A 208 22.87 23.84 -1.95
N ASN A 209 22.35 22.83 -1.25
CA ASN A 209 23.08 21.62 -0.89
C ASN A 209 22.43 20.34 -1.45
N GLN A 210 21.41 20.49 -2.30
CA GLN A 210 20.62 19.37 -2.84
C GLN A 210 20.19 18.37 -1.76
N THR A 211 19.67 18.89 -0.65
CA THR A 211 19.42 18.13 0.57
C THR A 211 17.96 18.23 1.00
N PHE A 212 17.34 17.10 1.31
CA PHE A 212 16.14 17.06 2.12
C PHE A 212 16.52 17.08 3.60
N VAL A 213 16.01 18.05 4.34
CA VAL A 213 16.13 18.12 5.80
C VAL A 213 14.79 17.74 6.41
N CYS A 214 14.75 16.65 7.16
CA CYS A 214 13.57 16.19 7.86
C CYS A 214 13.55 16.72 9.29
N GLN A 215 12.54 17.53 9.59
CA GLN A 215 12.33 18.16 10.88
C GLN A 215 11.19 17.45 11.62
N PRO A 216 11.33 17.14 12.92
CA PRO A 216 10.23 16.61 13.71
C PRO A 216 9.05 17.58 13.70
N ILE A 217 7.83 17.06 13.57
CA ILE A 217 6.60 17.83 13.78
C ILE A 217 6.48 18.07 15.29
N THR A 218 6.71 19.30 15.72
CA THR A 218 6.46 19.72 17.10
C THR A 218 4.96 19.96 17.30
N ASN A 219 4.37 19.30 18.29
CA ASN A 219 3.07 19.66 18.87
C ASN A 219 3.18 20.92 19.74
#